data_AF-A0A1Q2HQH4-F1
#
_entry.id   AF-A0A1Q2HQH4-F1
#
_cell.length_a   1.000
_cell.length_b   1.000
_cell.length_c   1.000
_cell.angle_alpha   90.00
_cell.angle_beta   90.00
_cell.angle_gamma   90.00
#
_symmetry.space_group_name_H-M   'P 1'
#
loop_
_entity.id
_entity.type
_entity.pdbx_description
1 polymer ?
#
loop_
_entity_poly.entity_id
_entity_poly.type
_entity_poly.pdbx_seq_one_letter_code
_entity_poly.pdbx_strand_id
1 'polypeptide(L)'
;MGILKKEEVLRKEEMLRKRIGELSSDNRYEFYKRANRKIKDPDTYAVLNYLIIIGLHHFYLGKWVLGLLNIAIFAAGIIMLFHGELIGAHMVWGILIFELHQLFRSQIIVKDHNNRVKEQVYFSITGSSPY
;
A
#
# COMPACT_ATOMS: atom_id res chain seq x y z
N MET A 1 3.05 -8.54 -9.33
CA MET A 1 2.05 -8.20 -8.28
C MET A 1 0.69 -8.53 -8.85
N GLY A 2 0.03 -9.59 -8.37
CA GLY A 2 -1.30 -9.97 -8.88
C GLY A 2 -2.27 -8.79 -8.77
N ILE A 3 -3.18 -8.65 -9.75
CA ILE A 3 -4.21 -7.63 -9.71
C ILE A 3 -4.98 -7.80 -8.39
N LEU A 4 -4.79 -6.87 -7.46
CA LEU A 4 -5.51 -6.87 -6.18
C LEU A 4 -7.01 -6.89 -6.47
N LYS A 5 -7.72 -7.96 -6.13
CA LYS A 5 -9.17 -7.99 -6.35
C LYS A 5 -9.85 -7.23 -5.23
N LYS A 6 -10.63 -6.20 -5.58
CA LYS A 6 -11.38 -5.38 -4.63
C LYS A 6 -12.23 -6.26 -3.69
N GLU A 7 -12.89 -7.27 -4.25
CA GLU A 7 -13.71 -8.22 -3.50
C GLU A 7 -12.92 -8.99 -2.43
N GLU A 8 -11.70 -9.44 -2.74
CA GLU A 8 -10.85 -10.14 -1.78
C GLU A 8 -10.44 -9.23 -0.61
N VAL A 9 -10.10 -7.98 -0.92
CA VAL A 9 -9.72 -6.98 0.09
C VAL A 9 -10.89 -6.67 1.02
N LEU A 10 -12.09 -6.47 0.47
CA LEU A 10 -13.30 -6.21 1.26
C LEU A 10 -13.72 -7.43 2.07
N ARG A 11 -13.62 -8.64 1.50
CA ARG A 11 -13.89 -9.89 2.22
C ARG A 11 -12.95 -10.05 3.42
N LYS A 12 -11.65 -9.79 3.25
CA LYS A 12 -10.67 -9.82 4.34
C LYS A 12 -11.00 -8.81 5.44
N GLU A 13 -11.38 -7.60 5.06
CA GLU A 13 -11.79 -6.57 6.02
C GLU A 13 -12.98 -7.03 6.86
N GLU A 14 -14.02 -7.57 6.22
CA GLU A 14 -15.22 -8.04 6.90
C GLU A 14 -14.93 -9.23 7.83
N MET A 15 -14.09 -10.17 7.41
CA MET A 15 -13.64 -11.29 8.26
C MET A 15 -12.90 -10.78 9.51
N LEU A 16 -11.95 -9.85 9.34
CA LEU A 16 -11.24 -9.26 10.46
C LEU A 16 -12.21 -8.51 11.39
N ARG A 17 -13.17 -7.76 10.83
CA ARG A 17 -14.18 -7.04 11.62
C ARG A 17 -14.97 -7.98 12.54
N LYS A 18 -15.41 -9.13 12.03
CA LYS A 18 -16.11 -10.16 12.83
C LYS A 18 -15.24 -10.69 13.97
N ARG A 19 -14.01 -11.13 13.66
CA ARG A 19 -13.07 -11.66 14.66
C ARG A 19 -12.69 -10.65 15.73
N ILE A 20 -12.53 -9.37 15.36
CA ILE A 20 -12.25 -8.28 16.31
C ILE A 20 -13.47 -8.04 17.21
N GLY A 21 -14.68 -8.22 16.68
CA GLY A 21 -15.93 -8.12 17.43
C GLY A 21 -16.09 -9.21 18.50
N GLU A 22 -15.49 -10.38 18.29
CA GLU A 22 -15.49 -11.52 19.21
C GLU A 22 -14.43 -11.42 20.32
N LEU A 23 -13.54 -10.43 20.26
CA LEU A 23 -12.55 -10.21 21.32
C LEU A 23 -13.22 -9.75 22.62
N SER A 24 -12.63 -10.14 23.76
CA SER A 24 -12.97 -9.57 25.06
C SER A 24 -12.77 -8.04 25.06
N SER A 25 -13.46 -7.33 25.94
CA SER A 25 -13.39 -5.87 26.05
C SER A 25 -11.94 -5.36 26.16
N ASP A 26 -11.11 -6.01 26.98
CA ASP A 26 -9.71 -5.63 27.21
C ASP A 26 -8.86 -5.84 25.96
N ASN A 27 -8.99 -7.01 25.31
CA ASN A 27 -8.26 -7.34 24.08
C ASN A 27 -8.69 -6.43 22.92
N ARG A 28 -9.98 -6.10 22.84
CA ARG A 28 -10.52 -5.19 21.82
C ARG A 28 -10.01 -3.77 22.01
N TYR A 29 -9.92 -3.29 23.25
CA TYR A 29 -9.33 -1.98 23.57
C TYR A 29 -7.86 -1.91 23.16
N GLU A 30 -7.06 -2.89 23.59
CA GLU A 30 -5.63 -2.96 23.23
C GLU A 30 -5.42 -3.11 21.72
N PHE A 31 -6.30 -3.84 21.03
CA PHE A 31 -6.30 -3.94 19.57
C PHE A 31 -6.42 -2.56 18.91
N TYR A 32 -7.47 -1.79 19.23
CA TYR A 32 -7.68 -0.50 18.58
C TYR A 32 -6.58 0.50 18.93
N LYS A 33 -6.09 0.48 20.17
CA LYS A 33 -4.96 1.32 20.61
C LYS A 33 -3.69 1.06 19.79
N ARG A 34 -3.36 -0.20 19.49
CA ARG A 34 -2.20 -0.56 18.67
C ARG A 34 -2.44 -0.35 17.17
N ALA A 35 -3.62 -0.69 16.67
CA ALA A 35 -3.97 -0.60 15.26
C ALA A 35 -4.05 0.86 14.79
N ASN A 36 -4.68 1.75 15.56
CA ASN A 36 -4.85 3.16 15.19
C ASN A 36 -3.52 3.90 14.99
N ARG A 37 -2.43 3.45 15.62
CA ARG A 37 -1.09 4.03 15.43
C ARG A 37 -0.42 3.61 14.12
N LYS A 38 -0.89 2.53 13.49
CA LYS A 38 -0.25 1.90 12.33
C LYS A 38 -1.07 2.00 11.04
N ILE A 39 -2.39 2.11 11.16
CA ILE A 39 -3.30 2.27 10.03
C ILE A 39 -2.92 3.53 9.23
N LYS A 40 -2.96 3.39 7.91
CA LYS A 40 -2.62 4.41 6.94
C LYS A 40 -3.88 4.97 6.29
N ASP A 41 -3.78 6.23 5.88
CA ASP A 41 -4.87 6.96 5.26
C ASP A 41 -4.76 6.91 3.72
N PRO A 42 -5.82 6.51 3.00
CA PRO A 42 -5.82 6.45 1.54
C PRO A 42 -5.59 7.80 0.87
N ASP A 43 -6.11 8.88 1.44
CA ASP A 43 -6.03 10.21 0.83
C ASP A 43 -4.61 10.76 0.95
N THR A 44 -3.95 10.55 2.10
CA THR A 44 -2.52 10.83 2.29
C THR A 44 -1.67 10.06 1.26
N TYR A 45 -1.98 8.79 1.01
CA TYR A 45 -1.28 8.00 -0.01
C TYR A 45 -1.51 8.55 -1.42
N ALA A 46 -2.74 8.95 -1.76
CA ALA A 46 -3.06 9.53 -3.06
C ALA A 46 -2.35 10.88 -3.27
N VAL A 47 -2.32 11.73 -2.24
CA VAL A 47 -1.60 13.02 -2.28
C VAL A 47 -0.11 12.81 -2.50
N LEU A 48 0.51 11.86 -1.78
CA LEU A 48 1.93 11.54 -1.98
C LEU A 48 2.22 11.02 -3.39
N ASN A 49 1.31 10.22 -3.95
CA ASN A 49 1.46 9.70 -5.30
C ASN A 49 1.31 10.78 -6.37
N TYR A 50 0.31 11.66 -6.20
CA TYR A 50 0.05 12.76 -7.12
C TYR A 50 1.15 13.82 -7.10
N LEU A 51 1.57 14.28 -5.90
CA LEU A 51 2.57 15.33 -5.77
C LEU A 51 3.98 14.84 -6.11
N ILE A 52 4.25 13.55 -5.91
CA ILE A 52 5.58 12.99 -6.05
C ILE A 52 5.53 11.69 -6.87
N ILE A 53 5.36 11.91 -8.17
CA ILE A 53 5.30 10.91 -9.26
C ILE A 53 6.52 9.94 -9.26
N ILE A 54 7.58 10.26 -8.51
CA ILE A 54 8.83 9.49 -8.44
C ILE A 54 8.72 8.31 -7.45
N GLY A 55 7.55 8.07 -6.83
CA GLY A 55 7.29 6.84 -6.09
C GLY A 55 7.39 6.93 -4.56
N LEU A 56 7.29 8.15 -4.00
CA LEU A 56 7.41 8.35 -2.55
C LEU A 56 6.27 7.70 -1.73
N HIS A 57 5.08 7.57 -2.32
CA HIS A 57 3.93 6.85 -1.77
C HIS A 57 4.23 5.37 -1.46
N HIS A 58 5.19 4.74 -2.13
CA HIS A 58 5.64 3.39 -1.80
C HIS A 58 6.26 3.31 -0.40
N PHE A 59 7.02 4.32 -0.01
CA PHE A 59 7.67 4.40 1.30
C PHE A 59 6.65 4.63 2.42
N TYR A 60 5.56 5.35 2.14
CA TYR A 60 4.47 5.55 3.10
C TYR A 60 3.84 4.23 3.58
N LEU A 61 3.77 3.23 2.69
CA LEU A 61 3.31 1.87 3.01
C LEU A 61 4.44 0.91 3.42
N GLY A 62 5.67 1.40 3.58
CA GLY A 62 6.84 0.60 3.93
C GLY A 62 7.40 -0.27 2.79
N LYS A 63 7.01 -0.02 1.54
CA LYS A 63 7.46 -0.79 0.35
C LYS A 63 8.76 -0.21 -0.23
N TRP A 64 9.84 -0.24 0.56
CA TRP A 64 11.14 0.38 0.24
C TRP A 64 11.73 -0.07 -1.10
N VAL A 65 11.79 -1.39 -1.34
CA VAL A 65 12.35 -1.95 -2.59
C VAL A 65 11.60 -1.44 -3.81
N LEU A 66 10.28 -1.39 -3.74
CA LEU A 66 9.45 -0.94 -4.85
C LEU A 66 9.65 0.56 -5.12
N GLY A 67 9.72 1.38 -4.07
CA GLY A 67 10.04 2.79 -4.18
C GLY A 67 11.41 3.04 -4.81
N LEU A 68 12.45 2.31 -4.36
CA LEU A 68 13.79 2.42 -4.92
C LEU A 68 13.86 2.01 -6.39
N LEU A 69 13.21 0.89 -6.77
CA LEU A 69 13.15 0.46 -8.17
C LEU A 69 12.43 1.49 -9.05
N ASN A 70 11.34 2.07 -8.55
CA ASN A 70 10.60 3.11 -9.27
C ASN A 70 11.50 4.33 -9.56
N ILE A 71 12.20 4.82 -8.53
CA ILE A 71 13.16 5.93 -8.67
C ILE A 71 14.27 5.56 -9.65
N ALA A 72 14.85 4.37 -9.53
CA ALA A 72 15.97 3.94 -10.38
C ALA A 72 15.56 3.81 -11.86
N ILE A 73 14.40 3.20 -12.14
CA ILE A 73 13.88 3.04 -13.51
C ILE A 73 13.51 4.40 -14.10
N PHE A 74 12.85 5.25 -13.32
CA PHE A 74 12.51 6.61 -13.77
C PHE A 74 13.76 7.42 -14.08
N ALA A 75 14.75 7.43 -13.18
CA ALA A 75 16.02 8.13 -13.39
C ALA A 75 16.79 7.59 -14.61
N ALA A 76 16.87 6.27 -14.79
CA ALA A 76 17.48 5.67 -15.96
C ALA A 76 16.76 6.09 -17.26
N GLY A 77 15.42 6.11 -17.26
CA GLY A 77 14.63 6.58 -18.40
C GLY A 77 14.91 8.05 -18.74
N ILE A 78 14.99 8.92 -17.74
CA ILE A 78 15.35 10.33 -17.92
C ILE A 78 16.77 10.49 -18.46
N ILE A 79 17.76 9.76 -17.92
CA ILE A 79 19.14 9.79 -18.41
C ILE A 79 19.21 9.37 -19.88
N MET A 80 18.51 8.31 -20.26
CA MET A 80 18.45 7.82 -21.65
C MET A 80 17.81 8.85 -22.59
N LEU A 81 16.77 9.55 -22.15
CA LEU A 81 16.16 10.64 -22.94
C LEU A 81 17.15 11.77 -23.25
N PHE A 82 18.00 12.14 -22.29
CA PHE A 82 19.06 13.13 -22.52
C PHE A 82 20.11 12.68 -23.55
N HIS A 83 20.27 11.37 -23.73
CA HIS A 83 21.15 10.80 -24.76
C HIS A 83 20.43 10.59 -26.11
N GLY A 84 19.16 10.97 -26.24
CA GLY A 84 18.37 10.82 -27.47
C GLY A 84 17.76 9.42 -27.67
N GLU A 85 17.86 8.55 -26.66
CA GLU A 85 17.38 7.17 -26.75
C GLU A 85 15.87 7.10 -26.49
N LEU A 86 15.10 6.70 -27.53
CA LEU A 86 13.64 6.61 -27.45
C LEU A 86 13.15 5.59 -26.41
N ILE A 87 13.97 4.59 -26.06
CA ILE A 87 13.65 3.63 -24.99
C ILE A 87 13.44 4.32 -23.63
N GLY A 88 14.14 5.43 -23.39
CA GLY A 88 13.96 6.24 -22.19
C GLY A 88 12.54 6.81 -22.08
N ALA A 89 11.95 7.20 -23.21
CA ALA A 89 10.55 7.66 -23.27
C ALA A 89 9.60 6.55 -22.83
N HIS A 90 9.79 5.34 -23.35
CA HIS A 90 8.95 4.18 -23.00
C HIS A 90 9.06 3.81 -21.51
N MET A 91 10.25 3.90 -20.92
CA MET A 91 10.44 3.66 -19.49
C MET A 91 9.69 4.68 -18.64
N VAL A 92 9.84 5.98 -18.94
CA VAL A 92 9.14 7.05 -18.23
C VAL A 92 7.62 6.90 -18.38
N TRP A 93 7.13 6.69 -19.60
CA TRP A 93 5.70 6.46 -19.85
C TRP A 93 5.15 5.24 -19.10
N GLY A 94 5.90 4.14 -19.07
CA GLY A 94 5.53 2.94 -18.32
C GLY A 94 5.37 3.22 -16.82
N ILE A 95 6.30 3.98 -16.24
CA ILE A 95 6.22 4.40 -14.83
C ILE A 95 5.01 5.31 -14.61
N LEU A 96 4.77 6.30 -15.48
CA LEU A 96 3.62 7.20 -15.35
C LEU A 96 2.28 6.46 -15.39
N ILE A 97 2.11 5.50 -16.31
CA ILE A 97 0.90 4.67 -16.39
C ILE A 97 0.75 3.80 -15.13
N PHE A 98 1.85 3.20 -14.67
CA PHE A 98 1.87 2.39 -13.46
C PHE A 98 1.48 3.22 -12.22
N GLU A 99 2.03 4.41 -12.07
CA GLU A 99 1.74 5.34 -10.98
C GLU A 99 0.30 5.84 -11.02
N LEU A 100 -0.18 6.23 -12.20
CA LEU A 100 -1.56 6.66 -12.39
C LEU A 100 -2.56 5.54 -12.02
N HIS A 101 -2.27 4.30 -12.40
CA HIS A 101 -3.09 3.16 -11.99
C HIS A 101 -3.06 2.95 -10.46
N GLN A 102 -1.95 3.22 -9.78
CA GLN A 102 -1.91 3.19 -8.31
C GLN A 102 -2.69 4.34 -7.68
N LEU A 103 -2.66 5.54 -8.27
CA LEU A 103 -3.42 6.70 -7.80
C LEU A 103 -4.91 6.40 -7.70
N PHE A 104 -5.49 5.88 -8.78
CA PHE A 104 -6.91 5.51 -8.84
C PHE A 104 -7.28 4.36 -7.91
N ARG A 105 -6.30 3.58 -7.46
CA ARG A 105 -6.49 2.40 -6.61
C ARG A 105 -5.99 2.61 -5.19
N SER A 106 -5.66 3.84 -4.80
CA SER A 106 -5.21 4.24 -3.46
C SER A 106 -6.06 3.61 -2.36
N GLN A 107 -7.39 3.73 -2.47
CA GLN A 107 -8.37 3.18 -1.53
C GLN A 107 -8.18 1.66 -1.30
N ILE A 108 -8.05 0.89 -2.38
CA ILE A 108 -7.92 -0.57 -2.27
C ILE A 108 -6.51 -0.97 -1.79
N ILE A 109 -5.48 -0.29 -2.27
CA ILE A 109 -4.08 -0.56 -1.91
C ILE A 109 -3.87 -0.30 -0.41
N VAL A 110 -4.34 0.85 0.09
CA VAL A 110 -4.22 1.22 1.51
C VAL A 110 -5.11 0.34 2.37
N LYS A 111 -6.32 0.00 1.94
CA LYS A 111 -7.19 -0.92 2.68
C LYS A 111 -6.57 -2.32 2.81
N ASP A 112 -5.95 -2.85 1.77
CA ASP A 112 -5.22 -4.12 1.81
C ASP A 112 -4.00 -4.05 2.76
N HIS A 113 -3.25 -2.95 2.76
CA HIS A 113 -2.19 -2.70 3.74
C HIS A 113 -2.76 -2.68 5.18
N ASN A 114 -3.84 -1.95 5.41
CA ASN A 114 -4.47 -1.83 6.72
C ASN A 114 -5.04 -3.16 7.21
N ASN A 115 -5.57 -4.01 6.32
CA ASN A 115 -6.00 -5.36 6.68
C ASN A 115 -4.82 -6.20 7.18
N ARG A 116 -3.66 -6.16 6.53
CA ARG A 116 -2.44 -6.82 7.00
C ARG A 116 -1.96 -6.29 8.36
N VAL A 117 -2.02 -4.97 8.55
CA VAL A 117 -1.69 -4.36 9.86
C VAL A 117 -2.63 -4.85 10.95
N LYS A 118 -3.95 -4.85 10.70
CA LYS A 118 -4.96 -5.36 11.64
C LYS A 118 -4.71 -6.83 11.98
N GLU A 119 -4.44 -7.66 10.98
CA GLU A 119 -4.08 -9.07 11.16
C GLU A 119 -2.86 -9.26 12.07
N GLN A 120 -1.78 -8.51 11.82
CA GLN A 120 -0.57 -8.57 12.66
C GLN A 120 -0.85 -8.13 14.11
N VAL A 121 -1.64 -7.08 14.30
CA VAL A 121 -2.02 -6.61 15.64
C VAL A 121 -2.92 -7.63 16.34
N TYR A 122 -3.87 -8.23 15.63
CA TYR A 122 -4.73 -9.29 16.16
C TYR A 122 -3.90 -10.47 16.67
N PHE A 123 -2.99 -10.99 15.81
CA PHE A 123 -2.08 -12.07 16.17
C PHE A 123 -1.22 -11.73 17.40
N SER A 124 -0.74 -10.48 17.50
CA SER A 124 0.08 -10.03 18.65
C SER A 124 -0.67 -9.98 19.99
N ILE A 125 -2.01 -10.05 19.98
CA ILE A 125 -2.86 -10.01 21.17
C ILE A 125 -3.38 -11.41 21.52
N THR A 126 -3.79 -12.19 20.53
CA THR A 126 -4.40 -13.51 20.73
C THR A 126 -3.42 -14.68 20.67
N GLY A 127 -2.21 -14.45 20.14
CA GLY A 127 -1.23 -15.51 19.85
C GLY A 127 -1.68 -16.49 18.75
N SER A 128 -2.83 -16.23 18.10
CA SER A 128 -3.46 -17.11 17.13
C SER A 128 -3.67 -16.39 15.81
N SER A 129 -3.33 -17.07 14.71
CA SER A 129 -3.57 -16.55 13.37
C SER A 129 -5.08 -16.35 13.15
N PRO A 130 -5.53 -15.22 12.59
CA PRO A 130 -6.91 -15.07 12.14
C PRO A 130 -7.21 -15.88 10.86
N TYR A 131 -6.26 -16.69 10.38
CA TYR A 131 -6.36 -17.63 9.25
C TYR A 131 -6.00 -19.03 9.70
#